data_AF-A0AA46NQX5-F1
#
_entry.id   AF-A0AA46NQX5-F1
#
_cell.length_a   1.000
_cell.length_b   1.000
_cell.length_c   1.000
_cell.angle_alpha   90.00
_cell.angle_beta   90.00
_cell.angle_gamma   90.00
#
_symmetry.space_group_name_H-M   'P 1'
#
loop_
_entity.id
_entity.type
_entity.pdbx_description
1 polymer ?
#
loop_
_entity_poly.entity_id
_entity_poly.type
_entity_poly.pdbx_seq_one_letter_code
_entity_poly.pdbx_strand_id
1 'polypeptide(L)'
;MTEDAQLKIRLSQELKSVLEERSKSNNRTMNGEIVNILEHALLNTKAKSGRSIYFNDINCVEDYPKEPLHERTARVEQIISRLFYEHPEYQLINIETLNDGQKIRYWYSIPRGESFRD
;
A
#
# COMPACT_ATOMS: atom_id res chain seq x y z
N MET A 1 -37.13 -2.28 -18.84
CA MET A 1 -36.18 -1.24 -18.44
C MET A 1 -36.54 -0.86 -17.02
N THR A 2 -35.81 -1.36 -16.03
CA THR A 2 -35.97 -0.92 -14.64
C THR A 2 -35.36 0.46 -14.54
N GLU A 3 -36.19 1.49 -14.36
CA GLU A 3 -35.69 2.82 -14.02
C GLU A 3 -34.89 2.73 -12.72
N ASP A 4 -33.63 3.17 -12.77
CA ASP A 4 -32.76 3.19 -11.60
C ASP A 4 -33.38 4.06 -10.49
N ALA A 5 -33.38 3.53 -9.26
CA ALA A 5 -33.97 4.22 -8.12
C ALA A 5 -33.27 5.57 -7.86
N GLN A 6 -33.99 6.68 -8.03
CA GLN A 6 -33.47 8.00 -7.70
C GLN A 6 -33.53 8.25 -6.19
N LEU A 7 -32.38 8.27 -5.54
CA LEU A 7 -32.25 8.59 -4.13
C LEU A 7 -32.30 10.10 -3.90
N LYS A 8 -33.24 10.57 -3.06
CA LYS A 8 -33.30 11.95 -2.59
C LYS A 8 -32.50 12.09 -1.30
N ILE A 9 -31.28 12.61 -1.41
CA ILE A 9 -30.34 12.75 -0.28
C ILE A 9 -30.43 14.17 0.29
N ARG A 10 -30.52 14.30 1.62
CA ARG A 10 -30.39 15.58 2.32
C ARG A 10 -28.94 15.75 2.75
N LEU A 11 -28.32 16.87 2.35
CA LEU A 11 -26.93 17.21 2.65
C LEU A 11 -26.89 18.52 3.43
N SER A 12 -25.95 18.65 4.36
CA SER A 12 -25.62 19.96 4.93
C SER A 12 -25.02 20.87 3.86
N GLN A 13 -25.16 22.18 4.03
CA GLN A 13 -24.67 23.15 3.04
C GLN A 13 -23.15 23.06 2.86
N GLU A 14 -22.42 22.85 3.94
CA GLU A 14 -20.97 22.64 3.92
C GLU A 14 -20.57 21.40 3.10
N LEU A 15 -21.23 20.26 3.34
CA LEU A 15 -20.94 19.02 2.63
C LEU A 15 -21.26 19.13 1.14
N LYS A 16 -22.33 19.84 0.78
CA LYS A 16 -22.68 20.11 -0.61
C LYS A 16 -21.58 20.91 -1.31
N SER A 17 -21.07 21.97 -0.69
CA SER A 17 -19.99 22.79 -1.25
C SER A 17 -18.73 21.97 -1.51
N VAL A 18 -18.34 21.11 -0.56
CA VAL A 18 -17.18 20.22 -0.71
C VAL A 18 -17.36 19.23 -1.87
N LEU A 19 -18.56 18.65 -2.00
CA LEU A 19 -18.86 17.71 -3.09
C LEU A 19 -18.87 18.40 -4.46
N GLU A 20 -19.39 19.63 -4.55
CA GLU A 20 -19.37 20.40 -5.80
C GLU A 20 -17.94 20.72 -6.23
N GLU A 21 -17.10 21.17 -5.31
CA GLU A 21 -15.69 21.47 -5.61
C GLU A 21 -14.93 20.22 -6.08
N ARG A 22 -15.07 19.10 -5.35
CA ARG A 22 -14.44 17.82 -5.74
C ARG A 22 -14.96 17.30 -7.07
N SER A 23 -16.25 17.43 -7.34
CA SER A 23 -16.83 16.99 -8.62
C SER A 23 -16.22 17.77 -9.79
N LYS A 24 -16.01 19.09 -9.63
CA LYS A 24 -15.36 19.94 -10.64
C LYS A 24 -13.90 19.59 -10.82
N SER A 25 -13.14 19.44 -9.73
CA SER A 25 -11.71 19.10 -9.82
C SER A 25 -11.47 17.72 -10.45
N ASN A 26 -12.41 16.78 -10.22
CA ASN A 26 -12.33 15.42 -10.76
C ASN A 26 -13.03 15.24 -12.12
N ASN A 27 -13.56 16.31 -12.73
CA ASN A 27 -14.32 16.28 -13.99
C ASN A 27 -15.48 15.27 -13.97
N ARG A 28 -16.21 15.18 -12.87
CA ARG A 28 -17.38 14.31 -12.69
C ARG A 28 -18.64 15.12 -12.40
N THR A 29 -19.81 14.53 -12.66
CA THR A 29 -21.06 15.07 -12.13
C THR A 29 -21.12 14.87 -10.62
N MET A 30 -21.90 15.68 -9.89
CA MET A 30 -22.06 15.47 -8.44
C MET A 30 -22.54 14.06 -8.11
N ASN A 31 -23.51 13.52 -8.86
CA ASN A 31 -24.00 12.16 -8.65
C ASN A 31 -22.89 11.14 -8.88
N GLY A 32 -22.08 11.31 -9.93
CA GLY A 32 -20.94 10.44 -10.20
C GLY A 32 -19.88 10.50 -9.10
N GLU A 33 -19.60 11.68 -8.55
CA GLU A 33 -18.65 11.81 -7.43
C GLU A 33 -19.20 11.21 -6.13
N ILE A 34 -20.51 11.36 -5.85
CA ILE A 34 -21.16 10.73 -4.70
C ILE A 34 -21.09 9.21 -4.81
N VAL A 35 -21.42 8.64 -5.98
CA VAL A 35 -21.31 7.21 -6.23
C VAL A 35 -19.87 6.74 -6.06
N ASN A 36 -18.90 7.43 -6.66
CA ASN A 36 -17.49 7.10 -6.53
C ASN A 36 -17.00 7.14 -5.07
N ILE A 37 -17.45 8.11 -4.27
CA ILE A 37 -17.12 8.18 -2.84
C ILE A 37 -17.76 7.00 -2.07
N LEU A 38 -19.02 6.65 -2.37
CA LEU A 38 -19.70 5.51 -1.75
C LEU A 38 -19.03 4.19 -2.14
N GLU A 39 -18.67 4.03 -3.41
CA GLU A 39 -17.90 2.89 -3.92
C GLU A 39 -16.55 2.82 -3.22
N HIS A 40 -15.80 3.90 -3.14
CA HIS A 40 -14.55 3.91 -2.38
C HIS A 40 -14.76 3.58 -0.90
N ALA A 41 -15.76 4.16 -0.24
CA ALA A 41 -16.00 3.90 1.19
C ALA A 41 -16.43 2.46 1.46
N LEU A 42 -17.26 1.85 0.61
CA LEU A 42 -17.85 0.52 0.81
C LEU A 42 -17.05 -0.61 0.15
N LEU A 43 -16.40 -0.32 -0.98
CA LEU A 43 -15.60 -1.27 -1.73
C LEU A 43 -14.13 -1.19 -1.34
N ASN A 44 -13.55 -0.04 -0.96
CA ASN A 44 -12.18 -0.05 -0.42
C ASN A 44 -12.11 -0.59 1.01
N THR A 45 -13.19 -0.50 1.81
CA THR A 45 -13.27 -1.27 3.06
C THR A 45 -13.30 -2.78 2.82
N LYS A 46 -13.79 -3.21 1.65
CA LYS A 46 -13.68 -4.58 1.14
C LYS A 46 -12.48 -4.84 0.23
N ALA A 47 -11.68 -3.83 -0.11
CA ALA A 47 -10.40 -3.98 -0.80
C ALA A 47 -9.37 -4.49 0.22
N LYS A 48 -9.65 -5.67 0.77
CA LYS A 48 -8.59 -6.58 1.16
C LYS A 48 -7.87 -6.80 -0.17
N SER A 49 -6.68 -6.23 -0.35
CA SER A 49 -5.84 -6.47 -1.53
C SER A 49 -5.44 -7.96 -1.67
N GLY A 50 -6.06 -8.85 -0.90
CA GLY A 50 -5.65 -10.22 -0.64
C GLY A 50 -4.35 -10.32 0.13
N ARG A 51 -3.75 -9.18 0.54
CA ARG A 51 -2.34 -9.12 0.95
C ARG A 51 -2.12 -8.22 2.16
N SER A 52 -1.15 -8.59 2.98
CA SER A 52 -0.70 -7.84 4.15
C SER A 52 0.69 -7.25 3.87
N ILE A 53 0.92 -6.00 4.26
CA ILE A 53 2.21 -5.30 4.04
C ILE A 53 3.05 -5.39 5.32
N TYR A 54 4.32 -5.73 5.13
CA TYR A 54 5.35 -5.84 6.17
C TYR A 54 6.59 -5.04 5.75
N PHE A 55 7.43 -4.75 6.74
CA PHE A 55 8.79 -4.29 6.50
C PHE A 55 9.75 -5.11 7.35
N ASN A 56 10.98 -5.25 6.89
CA ASN A 56 12.06 -5.85 7.66
C ASN A 56 13.32 -4.99 7.55
N ASP A 57 14.07 -4.98 8.64
CA ASP A 57 15.22 -4.14 8.91
C ASP A 57 16.45 -5.03 9.07
N ILE A 58 17.40 -4.95 8.14
CA ILE A 58 18.65 -5.73 8.20
C ILE A 58 19.82 -4.80 8.52
N ASN A 59 20.55 -5.09 9.60
CA ASN A 59 21.74 -4.35 9.98
C ASN A 59 22.93 -4.84 9.14
N CYS A 60 23.55 -3.94 8.38
CA CYS A 60 24.71 -4.27 7.57
C CYS A 60 26.01 -4.24 8.38
N VAL A 61 26.01 -3.68 9.60
CA VAL A 61 27.23 -3.44 10.38
C VAL A 61 27.41 -4.42 11.54
N GLU A 62 26.37 -4.64 12.34
CA GLU A 62 26.45 -5.45 13.57
C GLU A 62 26.43 -6.96 13.28
N ASP A 63 25.71 -7.39 12.24
CA ASP A 63 25.48 -8.81 11.93
C ASP A 63 26.59 -9.44 11.09
N TYR A 64 27.62 -8.69 10.66
CA TYR A 64 28.59 -9.13 9.65
C TYR A 64 30.06 -8.87 10.03
N PRO A 65 31.02 -9.62 9.43
CA PRO A 65 32.46 -9.40 9.63
C PRO A 65 32.88 -7.97 9.25
N LYS A 66 34.06 -7.53 9.72
CA LYS A 66 34.64 -6.21 9.38
C LYS A 66 35.10 -6.11 7.91
N GLU A 67 34.16 -6.24 6.98
CA GLU A 67 34.31 -6.06 5.53
C GLU A 67 33.97 -4.61 5.14
N PRO A 68 34.37 -4.14 3.94
CA PRO A 68 33.89 -2.88 3.38
C PRO A 68 32.35 -2.83 3.29
N LEU A 69 31.76 -1.65 3.52
CA LEU A 69 30.30 -1.50 3.59
C LEU A 69 29.58 -2.02 2.33
N HIS A 70 30.15 -1.78 1.14
CA HIS A 70 29.57 -2.22 -0.13
C HIS A 70 29.48 -3.75 -0.29
N GLU A 71 30.41 -4.50 0.30
CA GLU A 71 30.36 -5.97 0.26
C GLU A 71 29.25 -6.49 1.17
N ARG A 72 29.04 -5.82 2.31
CA ARG A 72 27.97 -6.15 3.25
C ARG A 72 26.60 -5.84 2.66
N THR A 73 26.44 -4.69 2.00
CA THR A 73 25.19 -4.36 1.32
C THR A 73 24.88 -5.37 0.21
N ALA A 74 25.88 -5.78 -0.58
CA ALA A 74 25.70 -6.81 -1.61
C ALA A 74 25.25 -8.17 -1.02
N ARG A 75 25.79 -8.55 0.15
CA ARG A 75 25.36 -9.76 0.87
C ARG A 75 23.91 -9.65 1.35
N VAL A 76 23.50 -8.50 1.88
CA VAL A 76 22.11 -8.26 2.27
C VAL A 76 21.18 -8.31 1.06
N GLU A 77 21.56 -7.71 -0.07
CA GLU A 77 20.82 -7.80 -1.32
C GLU A 77 20.64 -9.25 -1.79
N GLN A 78 21.66 -10.10 -1.66
CA GLN A 78 21.56 -11.53 -1.97
C GLN A 78 20.57 -12.25 -1.04
N ILE A 79 20.56 -11.94 0.27
CA ILE A 79 19.62 -12.51 1.23
C ILE A 79 18.19 -12.12 0.87
N ILE A 80 17.95 -10.84 0.59
CA ILE A 80 16.65 -10.33 0.16
C ILE A 80 16.22 -11.02 -1.14
N SER A 81 17.12 -11.11 -2.13
CA SER A 81 16.84 -11.77 -3.41
C SER A 81 16.47 -13.24 -3.24
N ARG A 82 17.19 -13.95 -2.36
CA ARG A 82 16.93 -15.36 -2.06
C ARG A 82 15.54 -15.54 -1.44
N LEU A 83 15.14 -14.67 -0.51
CA LEU A 83 13.82 -14.73 0.11
C LEU A 83 12.70 -14.67 -0.93
N PHE A 84 12.74 -13.70 -1.86
CA PHE A 84 11.70 -13.55 -2.89
C PHE A 84 11.78 -14.62 -3.99
N TYR A 85 12.94 -15.26 -4.16
CA TYR A 85 13.06 -16.43 -5.02
C TYR A 85 12.41 -17.68 -4.40
N GLU A 86 12.61 -17.89 -3.10
CA GLU A 86 12.04 -19.02 -2.35
C GLU A 86 10.52 -18.83 -2.09
N HIS A 87 10.05 -17.59 -2.04
CA HIS A 87 8.65 -17.19 -1.82
C HIS A 87 8.11 -16.33 -2.97
N PRO A 88 7.78 -16.91 -4.14
CA PRO A 88 7.27 -16.17 -5.29
C PRO A 88 5.91 -15.49 -5.04
N GLU A 89 5.18 -15.93 -4.04
CA GLU A 89 3.93 -15.33 -3.56
C GLU A 89 4.15 -14.01 -2.82
N TYR A 90 5.37 -13.73 -2.34
CA TYR A 90 5.74 -12.46 -1.73
C TYR A 90 6.07 -11.44 -2.81
N GLN A 91 5.70 -10.18 -2.58
CA GLN A 91 5.96 -9.10 -3.53
C GLN A 91 6.77 -8.01 -2.85
N LEU A 92 7.97 -7.77 -3.34
CA LEU A 92 8.79 -6.64 -2.94
C LEU A 92 8.13 -5.34 -3.41
N ILE A 93 7.98 -4.38 -2.50
CA ILE A 93 7.34 -3.09 -2.74
C ILE A 93 8.39 -1.98 -2.84
N ASN A 94 9.33 -1.96 -1.89
CA ASN A 94 10.35 -0.93 -1.82
C ASN A 94 11.60 -1.44 -1.08
N ILE A 95 12.77 -0.88 -1.42
CA ILE A 95 14.01 -1.03 -0.65
C ILE A 95 14.56 0.37 -0.38
N GLU A 96 14.92 0.63 0.87
CA GLU A 96 15.54 1.88 1.28
C GLU A 96 16.78 1.63 2.13
N THR A 97 17.76 2.52 1.94
CA THR A 97 19.00 2.52 2.67
C THR A 97 18.93 3.55 3.79
N LEU A 98 19.22 3.13 5.02
CA LEU A 98 19.18 3.94 6.23
C LEU A 98 20.59 4.11 6.81
N ASN A 99 20.81 5.19 7.56
CA ASN A 99 22.07 5.46 8.28
C ASN A 99 23.31 5.33 7.38
N ASP A 100 23.34 6.02 6.23
CA ASP A 100 24.47 6.02 5.29
C ASP A 100 24.90 4.64 4.78
N GLY A 101 23.96 3.70 4.61
CA GLY A 101 24.29 2.34 4.13
C GLY A 101 24.40 1.30 5.22
N GLN A 102 24.39 1.71 6.48
CA GLN A 102 24.58 0.78 7.60
C GLN A 102 23.37 -0.12 7.84
N LYS A 103 22.19 0.24 7.32
CA LYS A 103 20.97 -0.54 7.48
C LYS A 103 20.15 -0.51 6.19
N ILE A 104 19.57 -1.64 5.83
CA ILE A 104 18.65 -1.74 4.70
C ILE A 104 17.27 -2.10 5.25
N ARG A 105 16.25 -1.32 4.88
CA ARG A 105 14.85 -1.66 5.10
C ARG A 105 14.22 -2.06 3.78
N TYR A 106 13.51 -3.17 3.76
CA TYR A 106 12.69 -3.54 2.61
C TYR A 106 11.25 -3.77 3.02
N TRP A 107 10.35 -3.28 2.18
CA TRP A 107 8.91 -3.38 2.30
C TRP A 107 8.42 -4.46 1.35
N TYR A 108 7.54 -5.32 1.82
CA TYR A 108 6.98 -6.38 1.01
C TYR A 108 5.56 -6.69 1.42
N SER A 109 4.81 -7.30 0.51
CA SER A 109 3.50 -7.86 0.81
C SER A 109 3.51 -9.37 0.73
N ILE A 110 2.71 -10.00 1.58
CA ILE A 110 2.45 -11.45 1.58
C ILE A 110 0.95 -11.70 1.43
N PRO A 111 0.52 -12.87 0.91
CA PRO A 111 -0.89 -13.25 0.91
C PRO A 111 -1.47 -13.22 2.32
N ARG A 112 -2.73 -12.76 2.46
CA ARG A 112 -3.36 -12.57 3.77
C ARG A 112 -3.57 -13.89 4.53
N GLY A 113 -3.68 -15.03 3.83
CA GLY A 113 -3.76 -16.35 4.46
C GLY A 113 -2.48 -16.79 5.17
N GLU A 114 -1.36 -16.11 4.91
CA GLU A 114 -0.05 -16.32 5.54
C GLU A 114 0.32 -15.14 6.47
N SER A 115 -0.63 -14.23 6.68
CA SER A 115 -0.46 -13.07 7.55
C SER A 115 -0.22 -13.51 8.99
N PHE A 116 0.89 -13.07 9.57
CA PHE A 116 1.15 -13.19 11.02
C PHE A 116 0.24 -12.30 11.88
N ARG A 117 -0.65 -11.54 11.24
CA ARG A 117 -1.68 -10.70 11.87
C ARG A 117 -3.05 -11.27 11.49
N ASP A 118 -3.46 -12.32 12.20
CA ASP A 118 -4.86 -12.74 12.31
C ASP A 118 -5.29 -12.62 13.77
#